data_AF-M7ZCK5-F1
#
_entry.id   AF-M7ZCK5-F1
#
_cell.length_a   1.000
_cell.length_b   1.000
_cell.length_c   1.000
_cell.angle_alpha   90.00
_cell.angle_beta   90.00
_cell.angle_gamma   90.00
#
_symmetry.space_group_name_H-M   'P 1'
#
loop_
_entity.id
_entity.type
_entity.pdbx_description
1 polymer ?
#
loop_
_entity_poly.entity_id
_entity_poly.type
_entity_poly.pdbx_seq_one_letter_code
_entity_poly.pdbx_strand_id
1 'polypeptide(L)'
;MSQPAWETIAVYQAGIVPVNYRRVPCQRSGGMRFTINGNDYFELVTVANVGGSGVVSQMWIKGSKTDWMVMSRNWGASWQSNAYLNGQSISFRVQTDDGRVITADNVAPYNWWNWGASWQSNAYLNGQSVSFRVQTDDNRVVTADNVAPSNWWTGVYPPGGEWKRYCGMKVPGPTLHVHAHETGSTD
;
A
#
# COMPACT_ATOMS: atom_id res chain seq x y z
N MET A 1 -1.43 19.52 9.18
CA MET A 1 -0.38 19.44 8.14
C MET A 1 0.95 19.83 8.77
N SER A 2 2.08 19.25 8.36
CA SER A 2 3.39 19.67 8.86
C SER A 2 3.86 20.96 8.16
N GLN A 3 4.70 21.75 8.82
CA GLN A 3 5.22 23.00 8.25
C GLN A 3 5.90 22.82 6.88
N PRO A 4 6.76 21.80 6.64
CA PRO A 4 7.37 21.61 5.32
C PRO A 4 6.35 21.33 4.21
N ALA A 5 5.22 20.66 4.52
CA ALA A 5 4.16 20.47 3.55
C ALA A 5 3.34 21.75 3.34
N TRP A 6 3.10 22.51 4.41
CA TRP A 6 2.38 23.79 4.37
C TRP A 6 3.12 24.83 3.52
N GLU A 7 4.43 24.98 3.72
CA GLU A 7 5.26 25.96 3.01
C GLU A 7 5.39 25.67 1.49
N THR A 8 4.91 24.50 1.04
CA THR A 8 4.81 24.20 -0.40
C THR A 8 3.56 24.78 -1.07
N ILE A 9 2.55 25.17 -0.28
CA ILE A 9 1.24 25.64 -0.77
C ILE A 9 0.86 27.02 -0.23
N ALA A 10 1.50 27.50 0.85
CA ALA A 10 1.21 28.79 1.48
C ALA A 10 2.43 29.34 2.23
N VAL A 11 2.44 30.64 2.53
CA VAL A 11 3.45 31.23 3.42
C VAL A 11 3.16 30.84 4.87
N TYR A 12 4.21 30.75 5.71
CA TYR A 12 4.09 30.34 7.11
C TYR A 12 3.04 31.15 7.89
N GLN A 13 2.96 32.47 7.64
CA GLN A 13 2.07 33.39 8.35
C GLN A 13 0.61 33.34 7.88
N ALA A 14 0.29 32.61 6.80
CA ALA A 14 -1.06 32.61 6.22
C ALA A 14 -2.12 31.98 7.16
N GLY A 15 -1.71 31.14 8.11
CA GLY A 15 -2.58 30.54 9.12
C GLY A 15 -3.57 29.52 8.57
N ILE A 16 -4.61 29.96 7.87
CA ILE A 16 -5.68 29.11 7.31
C ILE A 16 -5.78 29.36 5.80
N VAL A 17 -5.64 28.29 5.02
CA VAL A 17 -5.75 28.31 3.56
C VAL A 17 -6.70 27.19 3.12
N PRO A 18 -7.76 27.49 2.36
CA PRO A 18 -8.63 26.46 1.79
C PRO A 18 -7.86 25.56 0.82
N VAL A 19 -8.03 24.24 0.93
CA VAL A 19 -7.33 23.25 0.09
C VAL A 19 -8.31 22.20 -0.45
N ASN A 20 -8.09 21.83 -1.72
CA ASN A 20 -8.73 20.66 -2.32
C ASN A 20 -7.76 19.48 -2.27
N TYR A 21 -8.24 18.31 -1.86
CA TYR A 21 -7.42 17.11 -1.74
C TYR A 21 -8.15 15.86 -2.24
N ARG A 22 -7.36 14.87 -2.66
CA ARG A 22 -7.82 13.51 -2.95
C ARG A 22 -6.74 12.51 -2.58
N ARG A 23 -7.14 11.27 -2.29
CA ARG A 23 -6.20 10.16 -2.12
C ARG A 23 -5.49 9.86 -3.43
N VAL A 24 -4.20 9.52 -3.33
CA VAL A 24 -3.39 9.04 -4.45
C VAL A 24 -2.56 7.85 -3.99
N PRO A 25 -2.21 6.92 -4.90
CA PRO A 25 -1.31 5.83 -4.56
C PRO A 25 0.02 6.33 -3.99
N CYS A 26 0.45 5.74 -2.88
CA CYS A 26 1.74 5.97 -2.25
C CYS A 26 2.86 5.32 -3.08
N GLN A 27 3.87 6.13 -3.43
CA GLN A 27 5.13 5.63 -3.98
C GLN A 27 6.12 5.46 -2.83
N ARG A 28 6.63 4.24 -2.64
CA ARG A 28 7.56 3.89 -1.57
C ARG A 28 8.80 3.23 -2.16
N SER A 29 9.94 3.49 -1.54
CA SER A 29 11.20 2.81 -1.85
C SER A 29 11.45 1.72 -0.81
N GLY A 30 11.96 0.58 -1.26
CA GLY A 30 12.16 -0.60 -0.42
C GLY A 30 10.87 -1.35 -0.10
N GLY A 31 11.01 -2.45 0.63
CA GLY A 31 9.89 -3.29 1.03
C GLY A 31 9.18 -2.80 2.28
N MET A 32 8.04 -3.43 2.57
CA MET A 32 7.28 -3.17 3.79
C MET A 32 8.15 -3.47 5.01
N ARG A 33 8.02 -2.62 6.02
CA ARG A 33 8.72 -2.76 7.30
C ARG A 33 7.74 -3.22 8.37
N PHE A 34 8.16 -4.18 9.17
CA PHE A 34 7.38 -4.77 10.24
C PHE A 34 8.14 -4.60 11.53
N THR A 35 7.56 -3.88 12.48
CA THR A 35 8.12 -3.72 13.83
C THR A 35 7.31 -4.56 14.78
N ILE A 36 7.93 -5.55 15.44
CA ILE A 36 7.25 -6.45 16.36
C ILE A 36 7.52 -5.98 17.79
N ASN A 37 6.45 -5.73 18.52
CA ASN A 37 6.43 -5.41 19.94
C ASN A 37 5.64 -6.52 20.65
N GLY A 38 6.15 -7.03 21.76
CA GLY A 38 5.52 -8.16 22.46
C GLY A 38 6.03 -9.53 22.02
N ASN A 39 5.65 -10.55 22.79
CA ASN A 39 6.05 -11.95 22.71
C ASN A 39 5.01 -12.80 23.45
N ASP A 40 5.11 -14.13 23.34
CA ASP A 40 4.30 -15.08 24.12
C ASP A 40 2.78 -14.83 24.07
N TYR A 41 2.15 -15.11 22.92
CA TYR A 41 0.71 -14.93 22.71
C TYR A 41 0.27 -13.46 22.67
N PHE A 42 1.21 -12.54 22.43
CA PHE A 42 0.91 -11.13 22.18
C PHE A 42 1.93 -10.53 21.22
N GLU A 43 1.74 -10.80 19.92
CA GLU A 43 2.58 -10.22 18.87
C GLU A 43 1.91 -8.96 18.31
N LEU A 44 2.32 -7.79 18.78
CA LEU A 44 1.89 -6.51 18.28
C LEU A 44 2.81 -6.03 17.16
N VAL A 45 2.34 -6.13 15.92
CA VAL A 45 3.12 -5.81 14.73
C VAL A 45 2.65 -4.50 14.12
N THR A 46 3.55 -3.52 14.03
CA THR A 46 3.32 -2.28 13.30
C THR A 46 3.86 -2.40 11.89
N VAL A 47 2.98 -2.19 10.90
CA VAL A 47 3.36 -2.21 9.48
C VAL A 47 3.60 -0.79 8.96
N ALA A 48 4.71 -0.62 8.23
CA ALA A 48 5.10 0.64 7.64
C ALA A 48 5.64 0.44 6.22
N ASN A 49 5.87 1.55 5.52
CA ASN A 49 6.35 1.56 4.13
C ASN A 49 5.44 0.80 3.14
N VAL A 50 4.13 0.83 3.38
CA VAL A 50 3.12 0.29 2.47
C VAL A 50 2.90 1.29 1.34
N GLY A 51 3.28 0.93 0.12
CA GLY A 51 2.94 1.70 -1.08
C GLY A 51 1.61 1.25 -1.70
N GLY A 52 1.33 1.66 -2.93
CA GLY A 52 0.02 1.41 -3.55
C GLY A 52 -1.07 2.21 -2.84
N SER A 53 -2.21 1.59 -2.48
CA SER A 53 -3.26 2.33 -1.77
C SER A 53 -2.82 2.92 -0.42
N GLY A 54 -1.80 2.33 0.21
CA GLY A 54 -1.25 2.78 1.48
C GLY A 54 -2.13 2.49 2.71
N VAL A 55 -3.37 2.05 2.50
CA VAL A 55 -4.29 1.61 3.55
C VAL A 55 -4.31 0.09 3.57
N VAL A 56 -3.80 -0.49 4.65
CA VAL A 56 -3.90 -1.92 4.92
C VAL A 56 -5.31 -2.19 5.46
N SER A 57 -6.05 -3.09 4.85
CA SER A 57 -7.41 -3.50 5.26
C SER A 57 -7.40 -4.76 6.12
N GLN A 58 -6.46 -5.69 5.89
CA GLN A 58 -6.33 -6.94 6.65
C GLN A 58 -4.86 -7.40 6.72
N MET A 59 -4.49 -8.08 7.81
CA MET A 59 -3.19 -8.73 7.94
C MET A 59 -3.30 -10.18 8.43
N TRP A 60 -2.31 -10.98 8.07
CA TRP A 60 -2.09 -12.32 8.61
C TRP A 60 -0.63 -12.49 9.03
N ILE A 61 -0.43 -13.39 9.97
CA ILE A 61 0.87 -13.80 10.48
C ILE A 61 1.01 -15.32 10.33
N LYS A 62 2.24 -15.77 10.10
CA LYS A 62 2.58 -17.19 10.04
C LYS A 62 3.97 -17.41 10.63
N GLY A 63 4.08 -18.35 11.58
CA GLY A 63 5.35 -18.92 11.98
C GLY A 63 5.81 -20.04 11.05
N SER A 64 7.09 -20.37 11.05
CA SER A 64 7.63 -21.48 10.25
C SER A 64 7.00 -22.85 10.52
N LYS A 65 6.29 -23.03 11.65
CA LYS A 65 5.63 -24.26 12.07
C LYS A 65 4.11 -24.13 12.21
N THR A 66 3.51 -23.04 11.72
CA THR A 66 2.06 -22.78 11.82
C THR A 66 1.44 -22.53 10.46
N ASP A 67 0.11 -22.55 10.40
CA ASP A 67 -0.64 -21.99 9.26
C ASP A 67 -0.75 -20.47 9.36
N TRP A 68 -1.36 -19.86 8.33
CA TRP A 68 -1.69 -18.44 8.31
C TRP A 68 -2.82 -18.14 9.28
N MET A 69 -2.59 -17.19 10.17
CA MET A 69 -3.57 -16.74 11.15
C MET A 69 -3.93 -15.28 10.90
N VAL A 70 -5.23 -14.99 10.95
CA VAL A 70 -5.77 -13.64 10.84
C VAL A 70 -5.32 -12.81 12.03
N MET A 71 -4.75 -11.64 11.78
CA MET A 71 -4.44 -10.66 12.81
C MET A 71 -5.63 -9.72 13.01
N SER A 72 -5.82 -9.26 14.25
CA SER A 72 -6.81 -8.24 14.58
C SER A 72 -6.17 -6.85 14.56
N ARG A 73 -6.84 -5.84 14.01
CA ARG A 73 -6.36 -4.46 14.13
C ARG A 73 -6.49 -4.01 15.58
N ASN A 74 -5.44 -3.43 16.14
CA ASN A 74 -5.48 -2.85 17.49
C ASN A 74 -5.67 -1.32 17.42
N TRP A 75 -4.59 -0.56 17.20
CA TRP A 75 -4.65 0.89 16.95
C TRP A 75 -3.81 1.29 15.74
N GLY A 76 -4.25 2.30 15.00
CA GLY A 76 -3.50 2.82 13.85
C GLY A 76 -3.08 1.74 12.85
N ALA A 77 -1.77 1.62 12.64
CA ALA A 77 -1.14 0.61 11.78
C ALA A 77 -0.60 -0.61 12.55
N SER A 78 -1.02 -0.79 13.80
CA SER A 78 -0.62 -1.89 14.67
C SER A 78 -1.67 -3.01 14.67
N TRP A 79 -1.20 -4.23 14.53
CA TRP A 79 -1.98 -5.45 14.40
C TRP A 79 -1.54 -6.45 15.44
N GLN A 80 -2.48 -7.17 16.05
CA GLN A 80 -2.19 -8.14 17.08
C GLN A 80 -2.47 -9.57 16.64
N SER A 81 -1.61 -10.47 17.11
CA SER A 81 -1.80 -11.92 17.10
C SER A 81 -1.69 -12.43 18.54
N ASN A 82 -2.43 -13.50 18.82
CA ASN A 82 -2.43 -14.19 20.10
C ASN A 82 -1.87 -15.61 19.98
N ALA A 83 -0.93 -15.82 19.06
CA ALA A 83 -0.43 -17.14 18.71
C ALA A 83 0.94 -17.40 19.34
N TYR A 84 1.24 -18.64 19.72
CA TYR A 84 2.58 -18.95 20.22
C TYR A 84 3.59 -19.10 19.07
N LEU A 85 4.36 -18.03 18.81
CA LEU A 85 5.27 -17.94 17.65
C LEU A 85 6.76 -17.92 18.01
N ASN A 86 7.09 -18.22 19.26
CA ASN A 86 8.47 -18.22 19.75
C ASN A 86 9.35 -19.22 19.02
N GLY A 87 10.60 -18.81 18.73
CA GLY A 87 11.59 -19.66 18.08
C GLY A 87 11.24 -20.00 16.63
N GLN A 88 10.34 -19.25 16.00
CA GLN A 88 9.93 -19.44 14.60
C GLN A 88 10.27 -18.21 13.78
N SER A 89 10.66 -18.41 12.52
CA SER A 89 10.70 -17.28 11.58
C SER A 89 9.27 -16.83 11.29
N ILE A 90 9.09 -15.52 11.15
CA ILE A 90 7.77 -14.90 11.01
C ILE A 90 7.59 -14.38 9.61
N SER A 91 6.46 -14.73 9.03
CA SER A 91 5.99 -14.26 7.73
C SER A 91 4.69 -13.47 7.91
N PHE A 92 4.47 -12.52 7.02
CA PHE A 92 3.28 -11.67 7.03
C PHE A 92 2.56 -11.73 5.70
N ARG A 93 1.25 -11.59 5.73
CA ARG A 93 0.45 -11.29 4.54
C ARG A 93 -0.32 -10.00 4.81
N VAL A 94 -0.36 -9.13 3.81
CA VAL A 94 -0.92 -7.78 3.92
C VAL A 94 -1.91 -7.61 2.77
N GLN A 95 -3.15 -7.28 3.11
CA GLN A 95 -4.17 -6.86 2.14
C GLN A 95 -4.39 -5.35 2.24
N THR A 96 -4.50 -4.68 1.11
CA THR A 96 -4.88 -3.27 1.04
C THR A 96 -6.37 -3.09 0.75
N ASP A 97 -6.91 -1.90 1.02
CA ASP A 97 -8.33 -1.56 0.81
C ASP A 97 -8.76 -1.55 -0.69
N ASP A 98 -7.80 -1.60 -1.61
CA ASP A 98 -8.02 -1.83 -3.04
C ASP A 98 -8.05 -3.33 -3.42
N GLY A 99 -8.01 -4.23 -2.44
CA GLY A 99 -8.12 -5.67 -2.62
C GLY A 99 -6.81 -6.41 -2.90
N ARG A 100 -5.69 -5.70 -3.15
CA ARG A 100 -4.39 -6.36 -3.40
C ARG A 100 -3.89 -7.06 -2.15
N VAL A 101 -3.32 -8.26 -2.32
CA VAL A 101 -2.75 -9.06 -1.24
C VAL A 101 -1.30 -9.39 -1.58
N ILE A 102 -0.38 -9.09 -0.66
CA ILE A 102 1.04 -9.47 -0.80
C ILE A 102 1.50 -10.27 0.41
N THR A 103 2.33 -11.27 0.13
CA THR A 103 2.98 -12.11 1.14
C THR A 103 4.44 -11.70 1.27
N ALA A 104 4.88 -11.57 2.52
CA ALA A 104 6.24 -11.27 2.93
C ALA A 104 6.75 -12.44 3.77
N ASP A 105 7.51 -13.34 3.15
CA ASP A 105 7.99 -14.56 3.79
C ASP A 105 9.27 -14.35 4.59
N ASN A 106 9.38 -15.03 5.73
CA ASN A 106 10.57 -15.09 6.59
C ASN A 106 11.18 -13.70 6.90
N VAL A 107 10.32 -12.72 7.18
CA VAL A 107 10.70 -11.33 7.45
C VAL A 107 11.51 -11.22 8.74
N ALA A 108 11.07 -11.89 9.80
CA ALA A 108 11.78 -11.91 11.08
C ALA A 108 12.40 -13.31 11.31
N PRO A 109 13.68 -13.40 11.70
CA PRO A 109 14.35 -14.68 11.99
C PRO A 109 13.86 -15.27 13.32
N TYR A 110 14.11 -16.55 13.60
CA TYR A 110 13.61 -17.25 14.79
C TYR A 110 13.89 -16.58 16.15
N ASN A 111 14.91 -15.73 16.22
CA ASN A 111 15.33 -14.96 17.39
C ASN A 111 14.84 -13.50 17.36
N TRP A 112 13.66 -13.25 16.78
CA TRP A 112 13.08 -11.92 16.58
C TRP A 112 12.64 -11.21 17.86
N TRP A 113 12.60 -11.88 19.02
CA TRP A 113 12.05 -11.40 20.30
C TRP A 113 12.76 -10.19 20.94
N ASN A 114 13.67 -9.52 20.21
CA ASN A 114 14.19 -8.23 20.63
C ASN A 114 13.10 -7.16 20.49
N TRP A 115 12.67 -6.60 21.62
CA TRP A 115 11.56 -5.65 21.67
C TRP A 115 11.81 -4.42 20.79
N GLY A 116 10.83 -4.06 19.97
CA GLY A 116 10.93 -2.89 19.08
C GLY A 116 11.84 -3.10 17.86
N ALA A 117 12.37 -4.30 17.65
CA ALA A 117 13.12 -4.59 16.43
C ALA A 117 12.20 -4.47 15.19
N SER A 118 12.81 -4.00 14.10
CA SER A 118 12.12 -3.72 12.85
C SER A 118 12.82 -4.44 11.71
N TRP A 119 12.05 -5.21 10.95
CA TRP A 119 12.53 -6.00 9.82
C TRP A 119 11.92 -5.48 8.53
N GLN A 120 12.78 -5.31 7.53
CA GLN A 120 12.36 -4.96 6.19
C GLN A 120 12.18 -6.23 5.37
N SER A 121 11.02 -6.38 4.76
CA SER A 121 10.77 -7.44 3.79
C SER A 121 11.30 -7.07 2.40
N ASN A 122 11.41 -8.05 1.51
CA ASN A 122 11.59 -7.81 0.06
C ASN A 122 10.24 -7.61 -0.67
N ALA A 123 9.13 -7.69 0.06
CA ALA A 123 7.80 -7.55 -0.47
C ALA A 123 7.37 -6.07 -0.46
N TYR A 124 6.90 -5.57 -1.60
CA TYR A 124 6.48 -4.19 -1.74
C TYR A 124 5.20 -4.08 -2.57
N LEU A 125 4.35 -3.13 -2.18
CA LEU A 125 3.21 -2.69 -2.97
C LEU A 125 3.62 -1.37 -3.62
N ASN A 126 3.73 -1.29 -4.95
CA ASN A 126 3.97 -0.05 -5.67
C ASN A 126 2.77 0.31 -6.55
N GLY A 127 2.53 1.62 -6.73
CA GLY A 127 1.32 2.19 -7.31
C GLY A 127 0.93 1.65 -8.70
N GLN A 128 -0.36 1.34 -8.81
CA GLN A 128 -1.17 1.03 -10.01
C GLN A 128 -0.69 -0.12 -10.89
N SER A 129 -0.99 -1.35 -10.49
CA SER A 129 -1.22 -2.39 -11.48
C SER A 129 -2.53 -2.15 -12.21
N VAL A 130 -2.45 -1.80 -13.49
CA VAL A 130 -3.56 -1.97 -14.43
C VAL A 130 -3.65 -3.48 -14.70
N SER A 131 -4.77 -4.09 -14.34
CA SER A 131 -5.10 -5.46 -14.74
C SER A 131 -6.02 -5.38 -15.95
N PHE A 132 -5.68 -6.10 -17.01
CA PHE A 132 -6.55 -6.23 -18.19
C PHE A 132 -7.28 -7.55 -18.11
N ARG A 133 -8.59 -7.51 -18.29
CA ARG A 133 -9.42 -8.71 -18.49
C ARG A 133 -9.87 -8.71 -19.94
N VAL A 134 -9.42 -9.69 -20.70
CA VAL A 134 -9.88 -9.93 -22.07
C VAL A 134 -10.75 -11.16 -22.04
N GLN A 135 -12.01 -11.01 -22.43
CA GLN A 135 -12.93 -12.13 -22.65
C GLN A 135 -13.13 -12.26 -24.16
N THR A 136 -12.87 -13.45 -24.68
CA THR A 136 -13.09 -13.79 -26.09
C THR A 136 -14.52 -14.27 -26.30
N ASP A 137 -15.00 -14.23 -27.55
CA ASP A 137 -16.39 -14.56 -27.92
C ASP A 137 -16.77 -16.04 -27.62
N ASP A 138 -15.78 -16.90 -27.42
CA ASP A 138 -15.94 -18.28 -26.95
C ASP A 138 -15.96 -18.41 -25.40
N ASN A 139 -16.16 -17.30 -24.69
CA ASN A 139 -16.21 -17.17 -23.23
C ASN A 139 -14.91 -17.52 -22.49
N ARG A 140 -13.77 -17.60 -23.17
CA ARG A 140 -12.49 -17.73 -22.47
C ARG A 140 -12.05 -16.38 -21.92
N VAL A 141 -11.56 -16.38 -20.69
CA VAL A 141 -11.10 -15.17 -20.01
C VAL A 141 -9.61 -15.28 -19.78
N VAL A 142 -8.85 -14.34 -20.33
CA VAL A 142 -7.43 -14.15 -20.02
C VAL A 142 -7.32 -12.89 -19.18
N THR A 143 -6.81 -13.07 -17.95
CA THR A 143 -6.51 -11.95 -17.05
C THR A 143 -5.01 -11.74 -17.04
N ALA A 144 -4.59 -10.53 -17.32
CA ALA A 144 -3.20 -10.12 -17.20
C ALA A 144 -3.12 -9.13 -16.04
N ASP A 145 -2.58 -9.60 -14.92
CA ASP A 145 -2.39 -8.81 -13.71
C ASP A 145 -1.05 -8.08 -13.72
N ASN A 146 -1.04 -6.85 -13.21
CA ASN A 146 0.19 -6.07 -13.03
C ASN A 146 0.94 -5.72 -14.34
N VAL A 147 0.20 -5.47 -15.42
CA VAL A 147 0.78 -5.25 -16.77
C VAL A 147 1.51 -3.91 -16.91
N ALA A 148 1.25 -2.94 -16.04
CA ALA A 148 1.90 -1.63 -16.08
C ALA A 148 2.85 -1.42 -14.87
N PRO A 149 4.19 -1.29 -15.08
CA PRO A 149 5.13 -0.87 -14.05
C PRO A 149 5.04 0.63 -13.71
N SER A 150 5.69 1.05 -12.62
CA SER A 150 5.57 2.37 -11.97
C SER A 150 5.95 3.61 -12.81
N ASN A 151 6.51 3.41 -14.01
CA ASN A 151 6.87 4.45 -14.98
C ASN A 151 5.86 4.58 -16.14
N TRP A 152 4.79 3.78 -16.14
CA TRP A 152 3.72 3.88 -17.14
C TRP A 152 2.69 4.93 -16.74
N TRP A 153 2.39 5.84 -17.67
CA TRP A 153 1.37 6.86 -17.52
C TRP A 153 0.17 6.50 -18.40
N THR A 154 -0.97 6.19 -17.79
CA THR A 154 -2.26 6.18 -18.51
C THR A 154 -2.98 7.48 -18.18
N GLY A 155 -3.03 8.40 -19.15
CA GLY A 155 -3.74 9.67 -19.03
C GLY A 155 -3.07 10.84 -19.74
N VAL A 156 -3.87 11.85 -20.04
CA VAL A 156 -3.53 13.07 -20.79
C VAL A 156 -2.64 13.99 -19.97
N TYR A 157 -1.61 14.52 -20.61
CA TYR A 157 -0.76 15.58 -20.09
C TYR A 157 -1.40 16.96 -20.34
N PRO A 158 -1.57 17.85 -19.34
CA PRO A 158 -1.73 19.28 -19.61
C PRO A 158 -0.35 19.97 -19.68
N PRO A 159 -0.20 21.04 -20.49
CA PRO A 159 1.07 21.74 -20.62
C PRO A 159 1.34 22.63 -19.40
N GLY A 160 2.54 22.51 -18.81
CA GLY A 160 3.14 23.60 -18.01
C GLY A 160 3.17 23.46 -16.48
N GLY A 161 2.85 22.32 -15.86
CA GLY A 161 2.91 22.18 -14.39
C GLY A 161 3.58 20.89 -13.91
N GLU A 162 4.57 21.03 -13.03
CA GLU A 162 5.19 19.91 -12.32
C GLU A 162 4.39 19.56 -11.06
N TRP A 163 3.99 18.29 -10.93
CA TRP A 163 3.22 17.80 -9.78
C TRP A 163 4.13 17.49 -8.58
N LYS A 164 3.94 18.16 -7.44
CA LYS A 164 4.58 17.74 -6.17
C LYS A 164 3.76 16.63 -5.50
N ARG A 165 4.38 15.46 -5.30
CA ARG A 165 3.73 14.24 -4.74
C ARG A 165 4.08 14.07 -3.26
N TYR A 166 3.06 13.99 -2.42
CA TYR A 166 3.18 13.53 -1.03
C TYR A 166 2.22 12.36 -0.80
N CYS A 167 2.58 11.43 0.08
CA CYS A 167 1.68 10.34 0.47
C CYS A 167 0.40 10.94 1.06
N GLY A 168 -0.71 10.88 0.32
CA GLY A 168 -2.05 11.20 0.82
C GLY A 168 -2.74 12.46 0.27
N MET A 169 -2.10 13.35 -0.50
CA MET A 169 -2.79 14.53 -1.07
C MET A 169 -2.21 14.94 -2.44
N LYS A 170 -3.11 15.10 -3.43
CA LYS A 170 -2.82 15.73 -4.73
C LYS A 170 -3.68 16.99 -4.87
N VAL A 171 -3.04 18.16 -5.03
CA VAL A 171 -3.69 19.48 -5.15
C VAL A 171 -3.84 19.85 -6.64
N PRO A 172 -5.03 20.25 -7.16
CA PRO A 172 -5.25 20.43 -8.61
C PRO A 172 -4.94 21.84 -9.17
N GLY A 173 -4.65 21.91 -10.49
CA GLY A 173 -4.75 23.07 -11.40
C GLY A 173 -5.45 22.65 -12.74
N PRO A 174 -5.85 23.58 -13.64
CA PRO A 174 -6.90 23.33 -14.65
C PRO A 174 -6.48 22.41 -15.81
N THR A 175 -7.49 21.80 -16.45
CA THR A 175 -7.48 20.46 -17.05
C THR A 175 -7.63 20.44 -18.58
N LEU A 176 -7.09 19.40 -19.25
CA LEU A 176 -7.41 19.00 -20.64
C LEU A 176 -7.85 17.52 -20.68
N HIS A 177 -8.77 17.17 -21.59
CA HIS A 177 -9.46 15.87 -21.68
C HIS A 177 -8.94 14.98 -22.82
N VAL A 178 -8.98 13.65 -22.65
CA VAL A 178 -8.92 12.64 -23.74
C VAL A 178 -9.79 11.46 -23.32
N HIS A 179 -10.51 10.93 -24.31
CA HIS A 179 -11.44 9.83 -24.20
C HIS A 179 -10.72 8.49 -24.39
N ALA A 180 -10.95 7.55 -23.47
CA ALA A 180 -10.77 6.12 -23.74
C ALA A 180 -12.12 5.57 -24.18
N HIS A 181 -12.16 4.86 -25.32
CA HIS A 181 -13.40 4.32 -25.85
C HIS A 181 -13.73 3.01 -25.11
N GLU A 182 -14.84 3.00 -24.38
CA GLU A 182 -15.55 1.75 -24.07
C GLU A 182 -16.12 1.23 -25.38
N THR A 183 -15.77 0.02 -25.80
CA THR A 183 -16.64 -0.71 -26.73
C THR A 183 -17.72 -1.36 -25.88
N GLY A 184 -18.82 -0.62 -25.69
CA GLY A 184 -20.05 -1.18 -25.12
C GLY A 184 -20.57 -2.30 -26.03
N SER A 185 -21.07 -3.38 -25.42
CA SER A 185 -21.89 -4.35 -26.13
C SER A 185 -23.21 -3.67 -26.50
N THR A 186 -23.50 -3.56 -27.79
CA THR A 186 -24.87 -3.45 -28.29
C THR A 186 -25.24 -4.82 -28.84
N ASP A 187 -26.24 -5.41 -28.17
CA ASP A 187 -27.04 -6.61 -28.48
C ASP A 187 -26.35 -7.97 -28.66
#